data_AF-A0A7V4JNM3-F1
#
_entry.id   AF-A0A7V4JNM3-F1
#
_cell.length_a   1.000
_cell.length_b   1.000
_cell.length_c   1.000
_cell.angle_alpha   90.00
_cell.angle_beta   90.00
_cell.angle_gamma   90.00
#
_symmetry.space_group_name_H-M   'P 1'
#
loop_
_entity.id
_entity.type
_entity.pdbx_description
1 polymer ?
#
loop_
_entity_poly.entity_id
_entity_poly.type
_entity_poly.pdbx_seq_one_letter_code
_entity_poly.pdbx_strand_id
1 'polypeptide(L)'
;TSIPPVIAKPRKGSAGKGIVVLCTEEEYRSFKDTHDSNEYVFQQYLDAEEYTVDAFVSLSTGQILGTVPRLRLEVLGGEVVKSITRREKTIIELSEQVLAAGNFQGPVTLQFLKERTSGNIYLMEINPRFGGGVINSIEAGFDIPFLLLQEYFHQKPVPVNNWKENVMMIRTFREVFICK
;
A
#
# COMPACT_ATOMS: atom_id res chain seq x y z
N THR A 1 15.23 -30.92 -3.89
CA THR A 1 14.83 -29.65 -4.53
C THR A 1 14.59 -28.66 -3.41
N SER A 2 15.35 -27.57 -3.33
CA SER A 2 15.16 -26.55 -2.29
C SER A 2 13.84 -25.83 -2.54
N ILE A 3 12.99 -25.73 -1.52
CA ILE A 3 11.74 -24.98 -1.57
C ILE A 3 12.11 -23.49 -1.57
N PRO A 4 11.57 -22.67 -2.49
CA PRO A 4 11.81 -21.23 -2.46
C PRO A 4 11.27 -20.64 -1.15
N PRO A 5 11.86 -19.55 -0.63
CA PRO A 5 11.42 -19.00 0.64
C PRO A 5 9.91 -18.69 0.65
N VAL A 6 9.26 -18.96 1.78
CA VAL A 6 7.82 -18.81 2.00
C VAL A 6 7.60 -17.75 3.05
N ILE A 7 6.60 -16.88 2.85
CA ILE A 7 6.15 -15.93 3.86
C ILE A 7 4.86 -16.44 4.49
N ALA A 8 4.86 -16.61 5.82
CA ALA A 8 3.68 -16.93 6.62
C ALA A 8 3.08 -15.64 7.17
N LYS A 9 1.82 -15.35 6.83
CA LYS A 9 1.09 -14.16 7.27
C LYS A 9 -0.14 -14.56 8.08
N PRO A 10 -0.40 -13.99 9.27
CA PRO A 10 -1.65 -14.24 9.97
C PRO A 10 -2.86 -13.87 9.09
N ARG A 11 -3.90 -14.70 9.07
CA ARG A 11 -5.16 -14.45 8.34
C ARG A 11 -5.88 -13.21 8.84
N LYS A 12 -5.70 -12.87 10.12
CA LYS A 12 -6.18 -11.65 10.76
C LYS A 12 -4.97 -10.96 11.37
N GLY A 13 -4.68 -9.74 10.93
CA GLY A 13 -3.51 -9.01 11.42
C GLY A 13 -3.47 -7.59 10.90
N SER A 14 -2.53 -6.81 11.44
CA SER A 14 -2.25 -5.46 11.00
C SER A 14 -0.76 -5.14 11.20
N ALA A 15 -0.24 -4.19 10.42
CA ALA A 15 1.12 -3.66 10.55
C ALA A 15 2.25 -4.72 10.48
N GLY A 16 2.02 -5.82 9.77
CA GLY A 16 3.00 -6.90 9.61
C GLY A 16 3.30 -7.72 10.87
N LYS A 17 2.50 -7.57 11.94
CA LYS A 17 2.67 -8.36 13.17
C LYS A 17 2.45 -9.84 12.89
N GLY A 18 3.38 -10.66 13.38
CA GLY A 18 3.33 -12.13 13.22
C GLY A 18 3.72 -12.64 11.83
N ILE A 19 4.22 -11.78 10.93
CA ILE A 19 4.77 -12.22 9.65
C ILE A 19 6.12 -12.89 9.86
N VAL A 20 6.31 -14.08 9.30
CA VAL A 20 7.57 -14.83 9.36
C VAL A 20 7.99 -15.26 7.95
N VAL A 21 9.27 -15.08 7.62
CA VAL A 21 9.87 -15.61 6.39
C VAL A 21 10.59 -16.90 6.72
N LEU A 22 10.25 -17.96 6.00
CA LEU A 22 10.72 -19.32 6.16
C LEU A 22 11.57 -19.64 4.94
N CYS A 23 12.88 -19.67 5.12
CA CYS A 23 13.89 -19.81 4.09
C CYS A 23 14.23 -21.27 3.79
N THR A 24 13.88 -22.20 4.70
CA THR A 24 14.16 -23.63 4.56
C THR A 24 12.93 -24.49 4.79
N GLU A 25 12.95 -25.72 4.27
CA GLU A 25 11.90 -26.70 4.51
C GLU A 25 11.81 -27.11 6.00
N GLU A 26 12.92 -27.08 6.72
CA GLU A 26 12.96 -27.37 8.16
C GLU A 26 12.27 -26.25 8.96
N GLU A 27 12.56 -24.98 8.65
CA GLU A 27 11.86 -23.84 9.23
C GLU A 27 10.35 -23.90 8.94
N TYR A 28 9.98 -24.27 7.72
CA TYR A 28 8.58 -24.43 7.33
C TYR A 28 7.85 -25.50 8.16
N ARG A 29 8.46 -26.68 8.33
CA ARG A 29 7.90 -27.77 9.15
C ARG A 29 7.82 -27.37 10.61
N SER A 30 8.91 -26.85 11.19
CA SER A 30 8.93 -26.42 12.58
C SER A 30 7.90 -25.33 12.88
N PHE A 31 7.66 -24.41 11.94
CA PHE A 31 6.62 -23.40 12.09
C PHE A 31 5.22 -24.02 12.12
N LYS A 32 4.94 -24.96 11.21
CA LYS A 32 3.65 -25.68 11.16
C LYS A 32 3.40 -26.57 12.37
N ASP A 33 4.44 -27.10 13.01
CA ASP A 33 4.30 -27.93 14.21
C ASP A 33 3.95 -27.10 15.45
N THR A 34 4.29 -25.81 15.44
CA THR A 34 4.15 -24.90 16.59
C THR A 34 3.01 -23.89 16.44
N HIS A 35 2.44 -23.74 15.24
CA HIS A 35 1.38 -22.78 14.93
C HIS A 35 0.23 -23.46 14.18
N ASP A 36 -1.01 -23.04 14.47
CA ASP A 36 -2.16 -23.53 13.70
C ASP A 36 -2.09 -23.00 12.25
N SER A 37 -1.89 -23.92 11.30
CA SER A 37 -1.86 -23.59 9.88
C SER A 37 -3.14 -22.94 9.35
N ASN A 38 -4.29 -23.09 10.03
CA ASN A 38 -5.53 -22.41 9.68
C ASN A 38 -5.56 -20.93 10.09
N GLU A 39 -4.63 -20.48 10.94
CA GLU A 39 -4.51 -19.09 11.32
C GLU A 39 -3.59 -18.29 10.39
N TYR A 40 -2.86 -18.98 9.49
CA TYR A 40 -1.86 -18.37 8.61
C TYR A 40 -2.18 -18.61 7.13
N VAL A 41 -1.75 -17.66 6.29
CA VAL A 41 -1.66 -17.79 4.83
C VAL A 41 -0.19 -17.89 4.46
N PHE A 42 0.16 -18.93 3.73
CA PHE A 42 1.51 -19.12 3.20
C PHE A 42 1.54 -18.64 1.75
N GLN A 43 2.49 -17.78 1.43
CA GLN A 43 2.69 -17.23 0.09
C GLN A 43 4.17 -17.38 -0.29
N GLN A 44 4.46 -17.36 -1.58
CA GLN A 44 5.84 -17.23 -2.03
C GLN A 44 6.43 -15.91 -1.51
N TYR A 45 7.64 -15.95 -0.95
CA TYR A 45 8.40 -14.75 -0.63
C TYR A 45 9.02 -14.19 -1.92
N LEU A 46 8.84 -12.89 -2.15
CA LEU A 46 9.35 -12.20 -3.34
C LEU A 46 10.35 -11.13 -2.90
N ASP A 47 11.52 -11.12 -3.53
CA ASP A 47 12.40 -9.94 -3.49
C ASP A 47 11.84 -8.88 -4.44
N ALA A 48 11.18 -7.89 -3.86
CA ALA A 48 10.35 -6.95 -4.58
C ALA A 48 10.47 -5.52 -4.03
N GLU A 49 10.22 -4.57 -4.92
CA GLU A 49 9.88 -3.21 -4.52
C GLU A 49 8.43 -3.14 -4.07
N GLU A 50 8.18 -2.56 -2.90
CA GLU A 50 6.82 -2.36 -2.41
C GLU A 50 6.32 -0.96 -2.80
N TYR A 51 5.24 -0.92 -3.56
CA TYR A 51 4.53 0.30 -3.92
C TYR A 51 3.23 0.39 -3.12
N THR A 52 2.90 1.61 -2.67
CA THR A 52 1.57 1.96 -2.19
C THR A 52 0.98 3.00 -3.12
N VAL A 53 -0.23 2.79 -3.60
CA VAL A 53 -0.96 3.72 -4.47
C VAL A 53 -2.09 4.31 -3.65
N ASP A 54 -2.05 5.63 -3.45
CA ASP A 54 -3.18 6.36 -2.88
C ASP A 54 -4.08 6.80 -4.03
N ALA A 55 -5.36 6.47 -3.95
CA ALA A 55 -6.37 6.78 -4.96
C ALA A 55 -7.61 7.39 -4.32
N PHE A 56 -8.41 8.06 -5.13
CA PHE A 56 -9.72 8.54 -4.71
C PHE A 56 -10.75 8.26 -5.79
N VAL A 57 -11.83 7.56 -5.43
CA VAL A 57 -12.97 7.29 -6.30
C VAL A 57 -14.11 8.19 -5.86
N SER A 58 -14.64 8.98 -6.78
CA SER A 58 -15.74 9.91 -6.55
C SER A 58 -16.92 9.19 -5.91
N LEU A 59 -17.39 9.70 -4.76
CA LEU A 59 -18.57 9.25 -4.04
C LEU A 59 -19.84 9.43 -4.88
N SER A 60 -19.87 10.49 -5.70
CA SER A 60 -21.05 10.88 -6.47
C SER A 60 -21.14 10.21 -7.85
N THR A 61 -20.00 9.99 -8.51
CA THR A 61 -19.96 9.51 -9.90
C THR A 61 -19.32 8.15 -10.09
N GLY A 62 -18.58 7.64 -9.10
CA GLY A 62 -17.73 6.45 -9.25
C GLY A 62 -16.49 6.68 -10.13
N GLN A 63 -16.25 7.91 -10.62
CA GLN A 63 -15.05 8.22 -11.40
C GLN A 63 -13.81 8.20 -10.52
N ILE A 64 -12.72 7.61 -11.01
CA ILE A 64 -11.40 7.70 -10.39
C ILE A 64 -10.86 9.13 -10.59
N LEU A 65 -10.70 9.87 -9.50
CA LEU A 65 -10.23 11.26 -9.53
C LEU A 65 -8.71 11.38 -9.44
N GLY A 66 -8.00 10.30 -9.13
CA GLY A 66 -6.54 10.30 -9.18
C GLY A 66 -5.95 9.06 -8.56
N THR A 67 -4.72 8.75 -8.96
CA THR A 67 -3.92 7.62 -8.51
C THR A 67 -2.46 8.07 -8.39
N VAL A 68 -1.88 7.93 -7.19
CA VAL A 68 -0.50 8.35 -6.91
C VAL A 68 0.29 7.17 -6.33
N PRO A 69 1.17 6.55 -7.13
CA PRO A 69 2.09 5.53 -6.64
C PRO A 69 3.23 6.14 -5.84
N ARG A 70 3.56 5.45 -4.75
CA ARG A 70 4.70 5.74 -3.88
C ARG A 70 5.51 4.49 -3.65
N LEU A 71 6.79 4.54 -4.02
CA LEU A 71 7.75 3.52 -3.64
C LEU A 71 8.07 3.66 -2.15
N ARG A 72 7.90 2.57 -1.39
CA ARG A 72 8.28 2.51 0.03
C ARG A 72 9.77 2.22 0.11
N LEU A 73 10.52 3.19 0.61
CA LEU A 73 11.98 3.08 0.74
C LEU A 73 12.38 2.53 2.10
N GLU A 74 11.61 2.86 3.14
CA GLU A 74 11.87 2.39 4.50
C GLU A 74 10.56 2.30 5.30
N VAL A 75 10.42 1.20 6.04
CA VAL A 75 9.24 0.85 6.83
C VAL A 75 9.69 0.53 8.25
N LEU A 76 9.06 1.16 9.24
CA LEU A 76 9.31 0.93 10.66
C LEU A 76 7.99 0.56 11.34
N GLY A 77 7.91 -0.62 11.95
CA GLY A 77 6.70 -1.08 12.64
C GLY A 77 5.45 -1.18 11.74
N GLY A 78 5.65 -1.51 10.45
CA GLY A 78 4.59 -1.59 9.45
C GLY A 78 4.20 -0.25 8.80
N GLU A 79 4.64 0.86 9.39
CA GLU A 79 4.39 2.20 8.86
C GLU A 79 5.55 2.69 7.98
N VAL A 80 5.21 3.35 6.88
CA VAL A 80 6.22 3.90 5.98
C VAL A 80 6.83 5.16 6.61
N VAL A 81 8.16 5.15 6.80
CA VAL A 81 8.92 6.30 7.31
C VAL A 81 9.64 7.03 6.20
N LYS A 82 9.97 6.35 5.10
CA LYS A 82 10.54 6.97 3.89
C LYS A 82 9.83 6.46 2.65
N SER A 83 9.34 7.37 1.81
CA SER A 83 8.75 7.00 0.52
C SER A 83 8.97 8.08 -0.52
N ILE A 84 8.85 7.73 -1.79
CA ILE A 84 9.00 8.67 -2.90
C ILE A 84 7.94 8.44 -3.97
N THR A 85 7.33 9.51 -4.49
CA THR A 85 6.35 9.39 -5.59
C THR A 85 7.03 8.97 -6.89
N ARG A 86 6.37 8.11 -7.68
CA ARG A 86 6.90 7.55 -8.93
C ARG A 86 5.83 7.46 -9.98
N ARG A 87 6.13 7.91 -11.21
CA ARG A 87 5.29 7.76 -12.41
C ARG A 87 5.44 6.34 -12.97
N GLU A 88 5.07 5.34 -12.17
CA GLU A 88 5.08 3.95 -12.61
C GLU A 88 3.79 3.63 -13.35
N LYS A 89 3.84 3.74 -14.68
CA LYS A 89 2.67 3.65 -15.57
C LYS A 89 1.89 2.36 -15.39
N THR A 90 2.57 1.21 -15.33
CA THR A 90 1.90 -0.09 -15.22
C THR A 90 1.17 -0.23 -13.89
N ILE A 91 1.73 0.30 -12.79
CA ILE A 91 1.07 0.29 -11.48
C ILE A 91 -0.16 1.20 -11.47
N ILE A 92 -0.09 2.36 -12.13
CA ILE A 92 -1.24 3.27 -12.29
C ILE A 92 -2.37 2.56 -13.04
N GLU A 93 -2.07 1.99 -14.20
CA GLU A 93 -3.06 1.30 -15.05
C GLU A 93 -3.70 0.12 -14.32
N LEU A 94 -2.90 -0.72 -13.64
CA LEU A 94 -3.41 -1.83 -12.84
C LEU A 94 -4.29 -1.33 -11.68
N SER A 95 -3.91 -0.23 -11.03
CA SER A 95 -4.72 0.37 -9.97
C SER A 95 -6.08 0.81 -10.48
N GLU A 96 -6.10 1.48 -11.64
CA GLU A 96 -7.34 1.94 -12.26
C GLU A 96 -8.25 0.78 -12.70
N GLN A 97 -7.67 -0.30 -13.25
CA GLN A 97 -8.41 -1.51 -13.57
C GLN A 97 -9.03 -2.17 -12.33
N VAL A 98 -8.27 -2.29 -11.24
CA VAL A 98 -8.77 -2.84 -9.97
C VAL A 98 -9.89 -1.97 -9.40
N LEU A 99 -9.72 -0.65 -9.41
CA LEU A 99 -10.71 0.30 -8.90
C LEU A 99 -11.98 0.31 -9.75
N ALA A 100 -11.87 0.18 -11.08
CA ALA A 100 -13.02 0.14 -11.98
C ALA A 100 -13.78 -1.19 -11.91
N ALA A 101 -13.08 -2.30 -11.66
CA ALA A 101 -13.70 -3.61 -11.49
C ALA A 101 -14.37 -3.78 -10.12
N GLY A 102 -13.91 -3.05 -9.11
CA GLY A 102 -14.52 -3.02 -7.78
C GLY A 102 -15.55 -1.91 -7.62
N ASN A 103 -16.50 -2.08 -6.71
CA ASN A 103 -17.48 -1.04 -6.37
C ASN A 103 -16.94 -0.12 -5.26
N PHE A 104 -15.76 0.48 -5.48
CA PHE A 104 -15.09 1.33 -4.48
C PHE A 104 -15.62 2.76 -4.50
N GLN A 105 -15.57 3.42 -3.34
CA GLN A 105 -15.95 4.82 -3.16
C GLN A 105 -15.04 5.48 -2.12
N GLY A 106 -14.66 6.73 -2.35
CA GLY A 106 -13.82 7.52 -1.46
C GLY A 106 -12.32 7.18 -1.59
N PRO A 107 -11.53 7.43 -0.53
CA PRO A 107 -10.09 7.14 -0.54
C PRO A 107 -9.86 5.62 -0.53
N VAL A 108 -8.99 5.15 -1.44
CA VAL A 108 -8.59 3.75 -1.53
C VAL A 108 -7.07 3.69 -1.60
N THR A 109 -6.49 2.76 -0.84
CA THR A 109 -5.06 2.49 -0.85
C THR A 109 -4.83 1.09 -1.42
N LEU A 110 -4.07 0.98 -2.50
CA LEU A 110 -3.64 -0.29 -3.07
C LEU A 110 -2.16 -0.52 -2.76
N GLN A 111 -1.77 -1.77 -2.56
CA GLN A 111 -0.36 -2.13 -2.35
C GLN A 111 0.06 -3.18 -3.36
N PHE A 112 1.21 -2.94 -3.99
CA PHE A 112 1.79 -3.80 -5.02
C PHE A 112 3.21 -4.20 -4.64
N LEU A 113 3.60 -5.40 -5.08
CA LEU A 113 4.97 -5.88 -5.08
C LEU A 113 5.43 -5.94 -6.55
N LYS A 114 6.51 -5.23 -6.88
CA LYS A 114 7.18 -5.32 -8.18
C LYS A 114 8.46 -6.13 -8.01
N GLU A 115 8.44 -7.38 -8.46
CA GLU A 115 9.57 -8.30 -8.33
C GLU A 115 10.79 -7.76 -9.07
N ARG A 116 11.95 -7.74 -8.39
CA ARG A 116 13.16 -7.09 -8.93
C ARG A 116 13.77 -7.82 -10.12
N THR A 117 13.63 -9.14 -10.16
CA THR A 117 14.26 -10.01 -11.17
C THR A 117 13.47 -10.02 -12.47
N SER A 118 12.15 -10.24 -12.38
CA SER A 118 11.27 -10.38 -13.53
C SER A 118 10.60 -9.07 -13.96
N GLY A 119 10.47 -8.11 -13.03
CA GLY A 119 9.63 -6.93 -13.20
C GLY A 119 8.13 -7.19 -13.07
N ASN A 120 7.71 -8.42 -12.74
CA ASN A 120 6.31 -8.78 -12.54
C ASN A 120 5.70 -7.99 -11.38
N ILE A 121 4.46 -7.55 -11.55
CA ILE A 121 3.73 -6.77 -10.55
C ILE A 121 2.60 -7.62 -9.97
N TYR A 122 2.55 -7.69 -8.65
CA TYR A 122 1.57 -8.45 -7.88
C TYR A 122 0.78 -7.51 -6.98
N LEU A 123 -0.55 -7.57 -7.05
CA LEU A 123 -1.41 -6.87 -6.09
C LEU A 123 -1.40 -7.62 -4.76
N MET A 124 -0.96 -6.95 -3.70
CA MET A 124 -0.82 -7.53 -2.36
C MET A 124 -2.02 -7.25 -1.48
N GLU A 125 -2.51 -6.01 -1.46
CA GLU A 125 -3.57 -5.58 -0.54
C GLU A 125 -4.38 -4.42 -1.13
N ILE A 126 -5.66 -4.35 -0.80
CA ILE A 126 -6.53 -3.20 -1.08
C ILE A 126 -7.20 -2.78 0.23
N ASN A 127 -7.09 -1.50 0.58
CA ASN A 127 -7.69 -0.91 1.75
C ASN A 127 -8.62 0.24 1.33
N PRO A 128 -9.95 0.14 1.52
CA PRO A 128 -10.89 1.23 1.18
C PRO A 128 -10.87 2.33 2.26
N ARG A 129 -9.69 2.93 2.48
CA ARG A 129 -9.42 4.01 3.43
C ARG A 129 -8.13 4.74 3.05
N PHE A 130 -7.84 5.81 3.78
CA PHE A 130 -6.52 6.46 3.75
C PHE A 130 -5.39 5.52 4.19
N GLY A 131 -4.30 5.56 3.43
CA GLY A 131 -3.06 4.88 3.74
C GLY A 131 -2.24 5.66 4.77
N GLY A 132 -1.47 4.95 5.59
CA GLY A 132 -0.64 5.58 6.62
C GLY A 132 0.33 6.62 6.05
N GLY A 133 0.80 6.46 4.80
CA GLY A 133 1.71 7.38 4.11
C GLY A 133 1.07 8.41 3.17
N VAL A 134 -0.26 8.59 3.20
CA VAL A 134 -1.00 9.42 2.23
C VAL A 134 -0.52 10.88 2.14
N ILE A 135 0.04 11.42 3.24
CA ILE A 135 0.63 12.77 3.27
C ILE A 135 1.62 12.99 2.12
N ASN A 136 2.41 11.99 1.73
CA ASN A 136 3.35 12.15 0.63
C ASN A 136 2.63 12.39 -0.72
N SER A 137 1.50 11.73 -0.94
CA SER A 137 0.67 11.95 -2.15
C SER A 137 -0.02 13.31 -2.14
N ILE A 138 -0.44 13.77 -0.95
CA ILE A 138 -1.02 15.11 -0.76
C ILE A 138 0.01 16.18 -1.09
N GLU A 139 1.22 16.10 -0.53
CA GLU A 139 2.32 17.04 -0.81
C GLU A 139 2.80 16.98 -2.27
N ALA A 140 2.62 15.84 -2.94
CA ALA A 140 2.84 15.72 -4.37
C ALA A 140 1.78 16.43 -5.23
N GLY A 141 0.69 16.92 -4.63
CA GLY A 141 -0.37 17.66 -5.31
C GLY A 141 -1.68 16.89 -5.48
N PHE A 142 -1.80 15.69 -4.90
CA PHE A 142 -3.07 14.96 -4.85
C PHE A 142 -3.77 15.19 -3.52
N ASP A 143 -4.39 16.36 -3.38
CA ASP A 143 -5.10 16.78 -2.17
C ASP A 143 -6.46 16.05 -2.02
N ILE A 144 -6.37 14.76 -1.67
CA ILE A 144 -7.54 13.90 -1.47
C ILE A 144 -8.52 14.47 -0.44
N PRO A 145 -8.09 15.02 0.72
CA PRO A 145 -9.00 15.66 1.66
C PRO A 145 -9.80 16.81 1.03
N PHE A 146 -9.17 17.64 0.20
CA PHE A 146 -9.88 18.70 -0.51
C PHE A 146 -10.89 18.15 -1.51
N LEU A 147 -10.55 17.12 -2.29
CA LEU A 147 -11.50 16.47 -3.20
C LEU A 147 -12.71 15.90 -2.45
N LEU A 148 -12.48 15.26 -1.30
CA LEU A 148 -13.54 14.74 -0.44
C LEU A 148 -14.46 15.85 0.09
N LEU A 149 -13.89 16.99 0.51
CA LEU A 149 -14.66 18.15 0.95
C LEU A 149 -15.47 18.76 -0.20
N GLN A 150 -14.90 18.84 -1.41
CA GLN A 150 -15.63 19.32 -2.58
C GLN A 150 -16.87 18.46 -2.85
N GLU A 151 -16.74 17.14 -2.82
CA GLU A 151 -17.90 16.25 -3.00
C GLU A 151 -18.91 16.35 -1.87
N TYR A 152 -18.45 16.50 -0.62
CA TYR A 152 -19.34 16.70 0.53
C TYR A 152 -20.22 17.95 0.34
N PHE A 153 -19.68 19.02 -0.24
CA PHE A 153 -20.41 20.24 -0.58
C PHE A 153 -21.08 20.19 -1.97
N HIS A 154 -21.26 19.00 -2.54
CA HIS A 154 -21.88 18.78 -3.86
C HIS A 154 -21.21 19.54 -5.02
N GLN A 155 -19.94 19.88 -4.87
CA GLN A 155 -19.13 20.40 -5.96
C GLN A 155 -18.63 19.26 -6.84
N LYS A 156 -18.28 19.58 -8.09
CA LYS A 156 -17.71 18.60 -9.03
C LYS A 156 -16.19 18.72 -9.01
N PRO A 157 -15.46 17.86 -8.27
CA PRO A 157 -14.01 17.85 -8.31
C PRO A 157 -13.49 17.48 -9.70
N VAL A 158 -12.29 17.96 -10.01
CA VAL A 158 -11.59 17.66 -11.27
C VAL A 158 -10.56 16.56 -11.02
N PRO A 159 -10.44 15.56 -11.93
CA PRO A 159 -9.39 14.56 -11.83
C PRO A 159 -7.97 15.16 -11.78
N VAL A 160 -7.16 14.67 -10.85
CA VAL A 160 -5.80 15.11 -10.59
C VAL A 160 -4.81 14.13 -11.21
N ASN A 161 -4.26 14.53 -12.36
CA ASN A 161 -3.25 13.75 -13.09
C ASN A 161 -1.87 14.39 -13.09
N ASN A 162 -1.76 15.66 -12.66
CA ASN A 162 -0.56 16.50 -12.74
C ASN A 162 0.20 16.59 -11.39
N TRP A 163 0.16 15.54 -10.59
CA TRP A 163 0.96 15.44 -9.36
C TRP A 163 2.46 15.32 -9.66
N LYS A 164 3.29 15.74 -8.71
CA LYS A 164 4.76 15.81 -8.82
C LYS A 164 5.41 14.45 -8.60
N GLU A 165 6.22 14.02 -9.55
CA GLU A 165 7.10 12.86 -9.35
C GLU A 165 8.29 13.21 -8.46
N ASN A 166 8.91 12.21 -7.83
CA ASN A 166 10.12 12.34 -7.03
C ASN A 166 9.97 13.15 -5.74
N VAL A 167 8.75 13.36 -5.25
CA VAL A 167 8.53 13.96 -3.93
C VAL A 167 8.83 12.90 -2.88
N MET A 168 9.91 13.13 -2.11
CA MET A 168 10.35 12.23 -1.06
C MET A 168 9.81 12.71 0.29
N MET A 169 9.04 11.86 0.94
CA MET A 169 8.67 12.02 2.34
C MET A 169 9.68 11.29 3.21
N ILE A 170 10.20 11.97 4.23
CA ILE A 170 10.93 11.40 5.35
C ILE A 170 10.19 11.79 6.62
N ARG A 171 9.74 10.79 7.40
CA ARG A 171 9.12 11.01 8.70
C ARG A 171 10.18 11.03 9.77
N THR A 172 10.04 11.99 10.68
CA THR A 172 10.85 12.09 11.88
C THR A 172 9.94 12.00 13.09
N PHE A 173 10.43 11.38 14.15
CA PHE A 173 9.76 11.39 15.45
C PHE A 173 10.23 12.62 16.22
N ARG A 174 9.31 13.21 16.98
CA ARG A 174 9.61 14.35 17.86
C ARG A 174 9.12 14.04 19.26
N GLU A 175 10.00 14.16 20.24
CA GLU A 175 9.65 14.06 21.65
C GLU A 175 8.84 15.29 22.06
N VAL A 176 7.74 15.06 22.77
CA VAL A 176 6.92 16.12 23.36
C VAL A 176 6.85 15.86 24.86
N PHE A 177 7.38 16.80 25.64
CA PHE A 177 7.38 16.74 27.10
C PHE A 177 6.21 17.58 27.64
N ILE A 178 5.34 16.98 28.44
CA ILE A 178 4.20 17.65 29.07
C ILE A 178 4.31 17.42 30.57
N CYS A 179 4.40 18.50 31.35
CA CYS A 179 4.25 18.42 32.81
C CYS A 179 2.75 18.27 33.13
N LYS A 180 2.40 17.27 33.93
CA LYS A 180 1.03 17.04 34.40
C LYS A 180 0.78 17.77 35.71
#